data_AF-A0A4V3ESW2-F1
#
_entry.id   AF-A0A4V3ESW2-F1
#
_cell.length_a   1.000
_cell.length_b   1.000
_cell.length_c   1.000
_cell.angle_alpha   90.00
_cell.angle_beta   90.00
_cell.angle_gamma   90.00
#
_symmetry.space_group_name_H-M   'P 1'
#
loop_
_entity.id
_entity.type
_entity.pdbx_description
1 polymer ?
#
loop_
_entity_poly.entity_id
_entity_poly.type
_entity_poly.pdbx_seq_one_letter_code
_entity_poly.pdbx_strand_id
1 'polypeptide(L)'
;MDPYLSRLDRIIETFKFNVKYVGLDAGYFTNHICKGLADRKIISAIDYRLGPHEKGKYTKNRFQYIKEWDVYACPNNYFLKYKTTTRQGYKEYVCDKEICSCCKFKNSCFTWKTEFRTISAMYGKNLKREI
;
A
#
# COMPACT_ATOMS: atom_id res chain seq x y z
N MET A 1 11.96 -17.61 -5.55
CA MET A 1 11.75 -16.99 -6.87
C MET A 1 10.27 -17.05 -7.18
N ASP A 2 9.61 -15.92 -7.44
CA ASP A 2 8.19 -15.91 -7.78
C ASP A 2 7.99 -16.50 -9.19
N PRO A 3 7.08 -17.46 -9.40
CA PRO A 3 6.90 -18.11 -10.69
C PRO A 3 6.50 -17.16 -11.83
N TYR A 4 5.90 -16.01 -11.51
CA TYR A 4 5.49 -15.03 -12.52
C TYR A 4 6.68 -14.21 -13.06
N LEU A 5 7.48 -13.61 -12.17
CA LEU A 5 8.59 -12.75 -12.57
C LEU A 5 9.64 -13.52 -13.39
N SER A 6 9.98 -14.74 -12.98
CA SER A 6 10.92 -15.58 -13.74
C SER A 6 10.40 -15.94 -15.13
N ARG A 7 9.08 -16.11 -15.30
CA ARG A 7 8.48 -16.34 -16.63
C ARG A 7 8.52 -15.09 -17.49
N LEU A 8 8.26 -13.91 -16.91
CA LEU A 8 8.35 -12.64 -17.60
C LEU A 8 9.78 -12.40 -18.13
N ASP A 9 10.78 -12.60 -17.28
CA ASP A 9 12.19 -12.46 -17.65
C ASP A 9 12.55 -13.39 -18.82
N ARG A 10 12.14 -14.66 -18.75
CA ARG A 10 12.36 -15.63 -19.83
C ARG A 10 11.72 -15.20 -21.15
N ILE A 11 10.51 -14.64 -21.14
CA ILE A 11 9.83 -14.15 -22.35
C ILE A 11 10.61 -12.98 -22.94
N ILE A 12 11.03 -12.02 -22.11
CA ILE A 12 11.83 -10.87 -22.54
C ILE A 12 13.15 -11.34 -23.16
N GLU A 13 13.83 -12.29 -22.54
CA GLU A 13 15.11 -12.82 -23.04
C GLU A 13 14.99 -13.59 -24.34
N THR A 14 13.91 -14.37 -24.49
CA THR A 14 13.67 -15.21 -25.67
C THR A 14 13.30 -14.37 -26.89
N PHE A 15 12.36 -13.43 -26.72
CA PHE A 15 11.81 -12.65 -27.84
C PHE A 15 12.43 -11.25 -27.98
N LYS A 16 13.34 -10.87 -27.06
CA LYS A 16 14.02 -9.56 -27.02
C LYS A 16 13.05 -8.37 -27.03
N PHE A 17 11.88 -8.53 -26.43
CA PHE A 17 10.87 -7.48 -26.37
C PHE A 17 11.29 -6.34 -25.42
N ASN A 18 11.08 -5.10 -25.86
CA ASN A 18 11.14 -3.93 -24.99
C ASN A 18 9.82 -3.76 -24.23
N VAL A 19 9.60 -4.58 -23.20
CA VAL A 19 8.35 -4.59 -22.44
C VAL A 19 8.25 -3.36 -21.54
N LYS A 20 7.33 -2.46 -21.86
CA LYS A 20 7.02 -1.27 -21.04
C LYS A 20 5.80 -1.46 -20.15
N TYR A 21 4.84 -2.28 -20.57
CA TYR A 21 3.56 -2.46 -19.90
C TYR A 21 3.21 -3.96 -19.76
N VAL A 22 2.59 -4.32 -18.64
CA VAL A 22 2.00 -5.66 -18.43
C VAL A 22 0.59 -5.56 -17.90
N GLY A 23 -0.32 -6.34 -18.47
CA GLY A 23 -1.66 -6.57 -17.93
C GLY A 23 -1.65 -7.82 -17.05
N LEU A 24 -2.20 -7.73 -15.84
CA LEU A 24 -2.26 -8.85 -14.90
C LEU A 24 -3.64 -8.96 -14.26
N ASP A 25 -4.08 -10.19 -14.07
CA ASP A 25 -5.29 -10.48 -13.30
C ASP A 25 -5.12 -10.13 -11.81
N ALA A 26 -6.24 -9.89 -11.11
CA ALA A 26 -6.27 -9.56 -9.70
C ALA A 26 -5.58 -10.60 -8.80
N GLY A 27 -5.51 -11.86 -9.22
CA GLY A 27 -4.78 -12.92 -8.51
C GLY A 27 -3.27 -12.68 -8.40
N TYR A 28 -2.68 -11.87 -9.29
CA TYR A 28 -1.26 -11.54 -9.30
C TYR A 28 -0.93 -10.25 -8.51
N PHE A 29 -1.94 -9.64 -7.86
CA PHE A 29 -1.75 -8.44 -7.07
C PHE A 29 -1.03 -8.74 -5.74
N THR A 30 0.29 -8.92 -5.79
CA THR A 30 1.14 -9.15 -4.62
C THR A 30 2.26 -8.11 -4.53
N ASN A 31 2.73 -7.83 -3.31
CA ASN A 31 3.86 -6.90 -3.08
C ASN A 31 5.12 -7.31 -3.83
N HIS A 32 5.44 -8.61 -3.82
CA HIS A 32 6.65 -9.11 -4.47
C HIS A 32 6.59 -8.92 -5.99
N ILE A 33 5.45 -9.21 -6.62
CA ILE A 33 5.24 -8.98 -8.06
C ILE A 33 5.28 -7.48 -8.38
N CYS A 34 4.56 -6.64 -7.62
CA CYS A 34 4.54 -5.21 -7.88
C CYS A 34 5.91 -4.56 -7.71
N LYS A 35 6.66 -4.95 -6.68
CA LYS A 35 8.05 -4.51 -6.49
C LYS A 35 8.94 -5.00 -7.64
N GLY A 36 8.85 -6.28 -8.00
CA GLY A 36 9.64 -6.84 -9.11
C GLY A 36 9.38 -6.15 -10.44
N LEU A 37 8.15 -5.74 -10.73
CA LEU A 37 7.79 -4.97 -11.92
C LEU A 37 8.33 -3.53 -11.85
N ALA A 38 8.21 -2.88 -10.69
CA ALA A 38 8.74 -1.54 -10.47
C ALA A 38 10.28 -1.48 -10.60
N ASP A 39 10.99 -2.47 -10.04
CA ASP A 39 12.46 -2.58 -10.13
C ASP A 39 12.91 -2.77 -11.59
N ARG A 40 12.08 -3.41 -12.42
CA ARG A 40 12.28 -3.55 -13.87
C ARG A 40 11.82 -2.35 -14.70
N LYS A 41 11.29 -1.29 -14.05
CA LYS A 41 10.67 -0.11 -14.69
C LYS A 41 9.52 -0.47 -15.64
N ILE A 42 8.79 -1.55 -15.35
CA ILE A 42 7.63 -2.00 -16.11
C ILE A 42 6.36 -1.49 -15.43
N ILE A 43 5.49 -0.82 -16.20
CA ILE A 43 4.22 -0.31 -15.70
C ILE A 43 3.18 -1.44 -15.75
N SER A 44 2.44 -1.64 -14.66
CA SER A 44 1.47 -2.73 -14.58
C SER A 44 0.02 -2.25 -14.45
N ALA A 45 -0.82 -2.77 -15.34
CA ALA A 45 -2.27 -2.70 -15.25
C ALA A 45 -2.75 -3.96 -14.52
N ILE A 46 -2.84 -3.88 -13.20
CA ILE A 46 -3.32 -4.95 -12.32
C ILE A 46 -4.56 -4.46 -11.59
N ASP A 47 -5.63 -5.25 -11.67
CA ASP A 47 -6.78 -5.10 -10.78
C ASP A 47 -6.44 -5.53 -9.36
N TYR A 48 -7.16 -4.99 -8.38
CA TYR A 48 -7.00 -5.42 -6.99
C TYR A 48 -8.34 -5.48 -6.30
N ARG A 49 -8.49 -6.46 -5.41
CA ARG A 49 -9.64 -6.54 -4.52
C ARG A 49 -9.34 -5.77 -3.24
N LEU A 50 -10.30 -4.96 -2.79
CA LEU A 50 -10.24 -4.39 -1.45
C LEU A 50 -10.49 -5.51 -0.45
N GLY A 51 -9.62 -5.61 0.57
CA GLY A 51 -9.82 -6.55 1.66
C GLY A 51 -11.07 -6.21 2.48
N PRO A 52 -11.55 -7.15 3.31
CA PRO A 52 -12.68 -6.90 4.19
C PRO A 52 -12.38 -5.70 5.09
N HIS A 53 -13.35 -4.79 5.19
CA HIS A 53 -13.27 -3.61 6.03
C HIS A 53 -14.34 -3.70 7.12
N GLU A 54 -13.98 -3.31 8.33
CA GLU A 54 -14.92 -3.30 9.45
C GLU A 54 -15.92 -2.14 9.29
N LYS A 55 -17.20 -2.49 9.13
CA LYS A 55 -18.29 -1.52 8.93
C LYS A 55 -18.28 -0.46 10.03
N GLY A 56 -18.46 0.80 9.64
CA GLY A 56 -18.49 1.94 10.58
C GLY A 56 -17.12 2.47 11.00
N LYS A 57 -16.01 1.81 10.62
CA LYS A 57 -14.66 2.32 10.88
C LYS A 57 -14.12 3.17 9.72
N TYR A 58 -13.13 4.00 9.98
CA TYR A 58 -12.46 4.76 8.95
C TYR A 58 -11.63 3.83 8.06
N THR A 59 -11.85 3.95 6.75
CA THR A 59 -10.99 3.35 5.74
C THR A 59 -9.72 4.17 5.57
N LYS A 60 -8.71 3.60 4.91
CA LYS A 60 -7.48 4.33 4.55
C LYS A 60 -7.76 5.59 3.72
N ASN A 61 -8.86 5.62 2.97
CA ASN A 61 -9.20 6.75 2.09
C ASN A 61 -9.51 8.05 2.84
N ARG A 62 -9.84 7.97 4.14
CA ARG A 62 -10.01 9.16 4.99
C ARG A 62 -8.69 9.80 5.44
N PHE A 63 -7.56 9.18 5.12
CA PHE A 63 -6.24 9.68 5.47
C PHE A 63 -5.51 10.12 4.21
N GLN A 64 -4.96 11.33 4.24
CA GLN A 64 -4.22 11.89 3.13
C GLN A 64 -2.74 11.54 3.26
N TYR A 65 -2.14 11.03 2.19
CA TYR A 65 -0.70 10.81 2.16
C TYR A 65 0.01 12.09 1.71
N ILE A 66 1.03 12.51 2.46
CA ILE A 66 1.86 13.68 2.16
C ILE A 66 3.24 13.14 1.75
N LYS A 67 3.59 13.33 0.48
CA LYS A 67 4.75 12.70 -0.16
C LYS A 67 6.06 13.32 0.34
N GLU A 68 6.04 14.63 0.56
CA GLU A 68 7.18 15.46 0.98
C GLU A 68 7.75 15.00 2.31
N TRP A 69 6.89 14.52 3.22
CA TRP A 69 7.26 14.12 4.57
C TRP A 69 7.19 12.60 4.81
N ASP A 70 6.76 11.81 3.81
CA ASP A 70 6.45 10.38 3.95
C ASP A 70 5.57 10.10 5.18
N VAL A 71 4.42 10.80 5.28
CA VAL A 71 3.45 10.65 6.38
C VAL A 71 2.02 10.55 5.88
N TYR A 72 1.12 10.06 6.73
CA TYR A 72 -0.33 10.24 6.53
C TYR A 72 -0.89 11.28 7.48
N ALA A 73 -1.68 12.22 6.98
CA ALA A 73 -2.51 13.10 7.79
C ALA A 73 -3.86 12.42 8.09
N CYS A 74 -4.26 12.39 9.36
CA CYS A 74 -5.59 11.95 9.76
C CYS A 74 -6.64 13.07 9.66
N PRO A 75 -7.94 12.75 9.68
CA PRO A 75 -9.02 13.75 9.68
C PRO A 75 -9.00 14.75 10.86
N ASN A 76 -8.22 14.46 11.90
CA ASN A 76 -8.05 15.34 13.06
C ASN A 76 -6.71 16.11 13.02
N ASN A 77 -6.09 16.23 11.84
CA ASN A 77 -4.85 16.97 11.56
C ASN A 77 -3.59 16.49 12.32
N TYR A 78 -3.58 15.25 12.78
CA TYR A 78 -2.38 14.59 13.30
C TYR A 78 -1.73 13.68 12.26
N PHE A 79 -0.40 13.58 12.33
CA PHE A 79 0.38 12.76 11.40
C PHE A 79 0.63 11.34 11.92
N LEU A 80 0.51 10.38 11.02
CA LEU A 80 0.98 9.02 11.18
C LEU A 80 2.35 8.91 10.51
N LYS A 81 3.37 8.62 11.31
CA LYS A 81 4.76 8.54 10.86
C LYS A 81 5.11 7.11 10.46
N TYR A 82 6.07 6.97 9.55
CA TYR A 82 6.63 5.67 9.20
C TYR A 82 7.17 4.96 10.44
N LYS A 83 6.80 3.68 10.61
CA LYS A 83 7.25 2.83 11.71
C LYS A 83 8.21 1.75 11.21
N THR A 84 7.78 0.96 10.24
CA THR A 84 8.56 -0.17 9.73
C THR A 84 8.05 -0.62 8.36
N THR A 85 8.83 -1.46 7.68
CA THR A 85 8.40 -2.17 6.48
C THR A 85 8.35 -3.66 6.81
N THR A 86 7.18 -4.28 6.61
CA THR A 86 7.01 -5.71 6.87
C THR A 86 7.82 -6.55 5.88
N ARG A 87 8.12 -7.80 6.25
CA ARG A 87 8.80 -8.75 5.34
C ARG A 87 8.02 -8.97 4.04
N GLN A 88 6.70 -8.83 4.09
CA GLN A 88 5.83 -8.90 2.93
C GLN A 88 5.87 -7.65 2.05
N GLY A 89 6.56 -6.57 2.44
CA GLY A 89 6.73 -5.35 1.63
C GLY A 89 5.69 -4.25 1.87
N TYR A 90 5.01 -4.25 3.02
CA TYR A 90 4.10 -3.16 3.40
C TYR A 90 4.83 -2.15 4.29
N LYS A 91 4.78 -0.86 3.94
CA LYS A 91 5.15 0.22 4.85
C LYS A 91 4.03 0.43 5.88
N GLU A 92 4.36 0.47 7.15
CA GLU A 92 3.44 0.76 8.24
C GLU A 92 3.64 2.17 8.76
N TYR A 93 2.54 2.89 8.94
CA TYR A 93 2.49 4.25 9.48
C TYR A 93 1.62 4.25 10.73
N VAL A 94 2.11 4.88 11.80
CA VAL A 94 1.48 4.82 13.12
C VAL A 94 1.26 6.21 13.69
N CYS A 95 0.08 6.42 14.27
CA CYS A 95 -0.22 7.61 15.05
C CYS A 95 0.29 7.45 16.49
N ASP A 96 0.59 8.57 17.15
CA ASP A 96 0.87 8.58 18.58
C ASP A 96 -0.34 8.07 19.39
N LYS A 97 -0.06 7.25 20.41
CA LYS A 97 -1.04 6.63 21.30
C LYS A 97 -1.71 7.64 22.21
N GLU A 98 -0.97 8.63 22.71
CA GLU A 98 -1.51 9.65 23.62
C GLU A 98 -2.53 10.51 22.88
N ILE A 99 -2.17 10.92 21.67
CA ILE A 99 -3.04 11.68 20.75
C ILE A 99 -4.30 10.88 20.40
N CYS A 100 -4.16 9.59 20.08
CA CYS A 100 -5.30 8.74 19.76
C CYS A 100 -6.22 8.48 20.97
N SER A 101 -5.66 8.43 22.18
CA SER A 101 -6.43 8.12 23.40
C SER A 101 -7.42 9.22 23.74
N CYS A 102 -7.07 10.48 23.49
CA CYS A 102 -7.91 11.65 23.70
C CYS A 102 -8.73 12.06 22.46
N CYS A 103 -8.68 11.28 21.37
CA CYS A 103 -9.32 11.66 20.11
C CYS A 103 -10.83 11.41 20.11
N LYS A 104 -11.61 12.47 19.81
CA LYS A 104 -13.09 12.40 19.69
C LYS A 104 -13.60 11.37 18.68
N PHE A 105 -12.77 10.99 17.70
CA PHE A 105 -13.12 10.02 16.67
C PHE A 105 -12.63 8.59 16.95
N LYS A 106 -12.10 8.30 18.14
CA LYS A 106 -11.51 6.99 18.50
C LYS A 106 -12.41 5.81 18.10
N ASN A 107 -13.69 5.88 18.45
CA ASN A 107 -14.68 4.83 18.16
C ASN A 107 -14.94 4.62 16.67
N SER A 108 -14.74 5.64 15.84
CA SER A 108 -14.86 5.52 14.37
C SER A 108 -13.51 5.27 13.70
N CYS A 109 -12.38 5.60 14.34
CA CYS A 109 -11.06 5.56 13.71
C CYS A 109 -10.43 4.16 13.74
N PHE A 110 -10.55 3.44 14.85
CA PHE A 110 -9.99 2.09 15.00
C PHE A 110 -10.84 1.23 15.95
N THR A 111 -10.51 -0.05 16.03
CA THR A 111 -11.26 -1.02 16.84
C THR A 111 -10.76 -1.00 18.28
N TRP A 112 -11.56 -1.49 19.23
CA TRP A 112 -11.17 -1.54 20.64
C TRP A 112 -9.94 -2.43 20.91
N LYS A 113 -9.57 -3.29 19.96
CA LYS A 113 -8.39 -4.18 20.04
C LYS A 113 -7.06 -3.43 19.83
N THR A 114 -7.11 -2.21 19.30
CA THR A 114 -5.94 -1.40 19.03
C THR A 114 -6.03 -0.09 19.80
N GLU A 115 -4.90 0.43 20.28
CA GLU A 115 -4.88 1.66 21.07
C GLU A 115 -4.67 2.92 20.23
N PHE A 116 -4.20 2.75 19.00
CA PHE A 116 -3.89 3.82 18.05
C PHE A 116 -4.12 3.35 16.62
N ARG A 117 -4.20 4.32 15.70
CA ARG A 117 -4.39 4.04 14.28
C ARG A 117 -3.08 3.63 13.61
N THR A 118 -3.13 2.53 12.86
CA THR A 118 -2.07 2.09 11.94
C THR A 118 -2.59 2.09 10.50
N ILE A 119 -1.76 2.52 9.56
CA ILE A 119 -2.02 2.43 8.12
C ILE A 119 -0.92 1.61 7.48
N SER A 120 -1.30 0.55 6.78
CA SER A 120 -0.38 -0.23 5.94
C SER A 120 -0.50 0.23 4.48
N ALA A 121 0.63 0.50 3.85
CA ALA A 121 0.72 0.91 2.45
C ALA A 121 1.64 -0.04 1.69
N MET A 122 1.13 -0.58 0.59
CA MET A 122 1.88 -1.41 -0.35
C MET A 122 2.84 -0.54 -1.17
N TYR A 123 4.04 -1.05 -1.40
CA TYR A 123 5.03 -0.45 -2.29
C TYR A 123 4.40 -0.24 -3.69
N GLY A 124 4.39 1.00 -4.18
CA GLY A 124 3.86 1.36 -5.50
C GLY A 124 2.38 1.76 -5.60
N LYS A 125 1.54 1.57 -4.56
CA LYS A 125 0.12 2.04 -4.62
C LYS A 125 -0.01 3.57 -4.66
N ASN A 126 1.01 4.31 -4.21
CA ASN A 126 0.99 5.76 -4.20
C ASN A 126 1.24 6.38 -5.60
N LEU A 127 1.64 5.60 -6.61
CA LEU A 127 1.83 6.11 -7.99
C LEU A 127 0.52 6.28 -8.77
N LYS A 128 -0.57 5.59 -8.39
CA LYS A 128 -1.86 5.66 -9.13
C LYS A 128 -2.76 6.84 -8.74
N ARG A 129 -2.30 7.75 -7.89
CA ARG A 129 -3.04 8.98 -7.53
C ARG A 129 -2.58 10.23 -8.30
N GLU A 130 -1.59 10.06 -9.18
CA GLU A 130 -1.03 11.12 -10.04
C GLU A 130 -1.39 10.91 -11.53
N ILE A 131 -2.38 10.05 -11.85
CA ILE A 131 -2.96 9.89 -13.21
C ILE A 131 -4.44 10.24 -13.17
#